data_AF-A0A229RS65-F1
#
_entry.id   AF-A0A229RS65-F1
#
_cell.length_a   1.000
_cell.length_b   1.000
_cell.length_c   1.000
_cell.angle_alpha   90.00
_cell.angle_beta   90.00
_cell.angle_gamma   90.00
#
_symmetry.space_group_name_H-M   'P 1'
#
loop_
_entity.id
_entity.type
_entity.pdbx_description
1 polymer ?
#
loop_
_entity_poly.entity_id
_entity_poly.type
_entity_poly.pdbx_seq_one_letter_code
_entity_poly.pdbx_strand_id
1 'polypeptide(L)'
;MSVELADDEREVLRRGLAEWGGPASCTEALAVAMGFRSVAGLLEDGGRLRAALAAGEPLSPQDWRRVVTATEIVFASDVFGSGLDWSITTGFSDEQTIKILRRLQRTISRTLHGARHRLDG
;
A
#
# COMPACT_ATOMS: atom_id res chain seq x y z
N MET A 1 9.12 9.31 -8.26
CA MET A 1 8.37 10.53 -7.87
C MET A 1 8.44 10.64 -6.35
N SER A 2 8.89 11.77 -5.80
CA SER A 2 8.88 11.97 -4.35
C SER A 2 7.48 12.39 -3.88
N VAL A 3 6.95 11.71 -2.88
CA VAL A 3 5.69 12.07 -2.19
C VAL A 3 6.05 12.23 -0.73
N GLU A 4 5.82 13.41 -0.17
CA GLU A 4 5.93 13.62 1.27
C GLU A 4 4.72 12.97 1.94
N LEU A 5 5.00 11.93 2.74
CA LEU A 5 4.03 11.24 3.58
C LEU A 5 4.29 11.58 5.03
N ALA A 6 3.22 11.69 5.81
CA ALA A 6 3.33 11.67 7.26
C ALA A 6 3.83 10.28 7.74
N ASP A 7 4.38 10.24 8.95
CA ASP A 7 4.96 9.00 9.50
C ASP A 7 3.92 7.88 9.65
N ASP A 8 2.69 8.23 10.04
CA ASP A 8 1.58 7.29 10.18
C ASP A 8 1.08 6.76 8.82
N GLU A 9 1.02 7.62 7.80
CA GLU A 9 0.72 7.25 6.41
C GLU A 9 1.75 6.25 5.88
N ARG A 10 3.04 6.52 6.11
CA ARG A 10 4.14 5.63 5.70
C ARG A 10 4.09 4.29 6.43
N GLU A 11 3.83 4.31 7.73
CA GLU A 11 3.79 3.08 8.53
C GLU A 11 2.58 2.21 8.18
N VAL A 12 1.39 2.80 7.94
CA VAL A 12 0.21 2.04 7.46
C VAL A 12 0.49 1.33 6.14
N LEU A 13 1.15 1.99 5.19
CA LEU A 13 1.53 1.35 3.92
C LEU A 13 2.55 0.21 4.13
N ARG A 14 3.56 0.43 5.00
CA ARG A 14 4.56 -0.60 5.33
C ARG A 14 3.95 -1.82 6.00
N ARG A 15 3.00 -1.61 6.92
CA ARG A 15 2.25 -2.68 7.59
C ARG A 15 1.35 -3.41 6.61
N GLY A 16 0.61 -2.68 5.77
CA GLY A 16 -0.22 -3.31 4.75
C GLY A 16 0.56 -4.25 3.82
N LEU A 17 1.76 -3.86 3.39
CA LEU A 17 2.62 -4.76 2.62
C LEU A 17 3.17 -5.95 3.43
N ALA A 18 3.36 -5.79 4.74
CA ALA A 18 3.88 -6.84 5.62
C ALA A 18 2.86 -7.95 5.85
N GLU A 19 1.58 -7.60 5.99
CA GLU A 19 0.50 -8.55 6.28
C GLU A 19 0.32 -9.61 5.17
N TRP A 20 0.68 -9.28 3.92
CA TRP A 20 0.70 -10.24 2.81
C TRP A 20 1.70 -11.38 2.96
N GLY A 21 2.73 -11.21 3.79
CA GLY A 21 3.66 -12.29 4.17
C GLY A 21 3.27 -12.99 5.47
N GLY A 22 2.11 -12.64 6.06
CA GLY A 22 1.61 -13.15 7.32
C GLY A 22 0.20 -13.74 7.19
N PRO A 23 -0.81 -13.24 7.94
CA PRO A 23 -2.13 -13.85 8.02
C PRO A 23 -2.98 -13.74 6.74
N ALA A 24 -2.63 -12.81 5.83
CA ALA A 24 -3.37 -12.62 4.60
C ALA A 24 -3.17 -13.80 3.62
N SER A 25 -4.25 -14.19 2.96
CA SER A 25 -4.28 -15.32 2.02
C SER A 25 -4.45 -14.82 0.59
N CYS A 26 -3.34 -14.36 -0.01
CA CYS A 26 -3.36 -13.86 -1.38
C CYS A 26 -3.50 -15.00 -2.39
N THR A 27 -4.29 -14.78 -3.44
CA THR A 27 -4.36 -15.67 -4.60
C THR A 27 -3.58 -15.08 -5.77
N GLU A 28 -3.17 -15.92 -6.74
CA GLU A 28 -2.47 -15.45 -7.95
C GLU A 28 -3.30 -14.39 -8.72
N ALA A 29 -4.60 -14.63 -8.86
CA ALA A 29 -5.49 -13.69 -9.54
C ALA A 29 -5.56 -12.34 -8.81
N LEU A 30 -5.59 -12.36 -7.47
CA LEU A 30 -5.62 -11.14 -6.68
C LEU A 30 -4.28 -10.39 -6.74
N ALA A 31 -3.15 -11.10 -6.67
CA ALA A 31 -1.83 -10.49 -6.82
C ALA A 31 -1.69 -9.78 -8.18
N VAL A 32 -2.16 -10.42 -9.25
CA VAL A 32 -2.20 -9.81 -10.59
C VAL A 32 -3.15 -8.61 -10.64
N ALA A 33 -4.33 -8.71 -10.05
CA ALA A 33 -5.28 -7.59 -9.98
C ALA A 33 -4.72 -6.37 -9.22
N MET A 34 -3.91 -6.59 -8.18
CA MET A 34 -3.19 -5.53 -7.46
C MET A 34 -1.98 -4.97 -8.26
N GLY A 35 -1.65 -5.57 -9.41
CA GLY A 35 -0.59 -5.13 -10.31
C GLY A 35 0.77 -5.80 -10.10
N PHE A 36 0.84 -6.85 -9.27
CA PHE A 36 2.03 -7.69 -9.13
C PHE A 36 2.05 -8.79 -10.21
N ARG A 37 3.19 -9.45 -10.38
CA ARG A 37 3.32 -10.54 -11.39
C ARG A 37 2.71 -11.85 -10.92
N SER A 38 2.74 -12.11 -9.62
CA SER A 38 2.31 -13.34 -8.94
C SER A 38 2.29 -13.12 -7.44
N VAL A 39 1.85 -14.09 -6.65
CA VAL A 39 2.00 -14.04 -5.17
C VAL A 39 3.47 -13.93 -4.76
N ALA A 40 4.36 -14.71 -5.39
CA ALA A 40 5.80 -14.60 -5.15
C ALA A 40 6.32 -13.19 -5.48
N GLY A 41 5.83 -12.61 -6.59
CA GLY A 41 6.15 -11.23 -6.97
C GLY A 41 5.63 -10.20 -5.96
N LEU A 42 4.45 -10.40 -5.37
CA LEU A 42 3.92 -9.57 -4.29
C LEU A 42 4.82 -9.58 -3.06
N LEU A 43 5.36 -10.75 -2.67
CA LEU A 43 6.24 -10.85 -1.51
C LEU A 43 7.62 -10.21 -1.77
N GLU A 44 8.20 -10.47 -2.94
CA GLU A 44 9.49 -9.89 -3.36
C GLU A 44 9.40 -8.36 -3.50
N ASP A 45 8.47 -7.88 -4.33
CA ASP A 45 8.26 -6.45 -4.53
C ASP A 45 7.77 -5.80 -3.23
N GLY A 46 6.93 -6.47 -2.44
CA GLY A 46 6.46 -5.99 -1.14
C GLY A 46 7.62 -5.71 -0.19
N GLY A 47 8.61 -6.61 -0.11
CA GLY A 47 9.84 -6.39 0.66
C GLY A 47 10.62 -5.17 0.19
N ARG A 48 10.86 -5.06 -1.13
CA ARG A 48 11.54 -3.91 -1.76
C ARG A 48 10.81 -2.60 -1.49
N LEU A 49 9.49 -2.58 -1.69
CA LEU A 49 8.65 -1.39 -1.53
C LEU A 49 8.56 -0.95 -0.07
N ARG A 50 8.52 -1.90 0.87
CA ARG A 50 8.64 -1.60 2.30
C ARG A 50 9.97 -0.90 2.59
N ALA A 51 11.08 -1.44 2.11
CA ALA A 51 12.40 -0.83 2.33
C ALA A 51 12.46 0.61 1.77
N ALA A 52 11.99 0.82 0.54
CA ALA A 52 11.91 2.14 -0.08
C ALA A 52 11.04 3.11 0.74
N LEU A 53 9.88 2.66 1.23
CA LEU A 53 9.02 3.44 2.12
C LEU A 53 9.70 3.76 3.45
N ALA A 54 10.52 2.88 4.04
CA ALA A 54 11.28 3.21 5.26
C ALA A 54 12.33 4.29 4.97
N ALA A 55 13.06 4.15 3.87
CA ALA A 55 14.13 5.06 3.49
C ALA A 55 13.61 6.41 2.95
N GLY A 56 12.33 6.54 2.63
CA GLY A 56 11.78 7.74 1.98
C GLY A 56 12.21 7.87 0.53
N GLU A 57 12.49 6.75 -0.10
CA GLU A 57 12.89 6.71 -1.49
C GLU A 57 11.68 6.98 -2.42
N PRO A 58 11.91 7.63 -3.56
CA PRO A 58 10.86 7.90 -4.51
C PRO A 58 10.33 6.61 -5.15
N LEU A 59 9.01 6.43 -5.16
CA LEU A 59 8.37 5.34 -5.86
C LEU A 59 7.93 5.74 -7.28
N SER A 60 7.80 4.74 -8.15
CA SER A 60 7.18 4.91 -9.47
C SER A 60 5.65 5.08 -9.33
N PRO A 61 4.96 5.68 -10.32
CA PRO A 61 3.49 5.73 -10.31
C PRO A 61 2.81 4.35 -10.28
N GLN A 62 3.46 3.31 -10.82
CA GLN A 62 2.95 1.94 -10.74
C GLN A 62 3.12 1.37 -9.33
N ASP A 63 4.27 1.59 -8.71
CA ASP A 63 4.53 1.17 -7.34
C ASP A 63 3.59 1.85 -6.35
N TRP A 64 3.30 3.14 -6.51
CA TRP A 64 2.28 3.81 -5.69
C TRP A 64 0.90 3.15 -5.77
N ARG A 65 0.46 2.78 -6.98
CA ARG A 65 -0.81 2.07 -7.16
C ARG A 65 -0.79 0.71 -6.49
N ARG A 66 0.28 -0.07 -6.70
CA ARG A 66 0.47 -1.39 -6.07
C ARG A 66 0.37 -1.31 -4.56
N VAL A 67 1.13 -0.40 -3.95
CA VAL A 67 1.19 -0.25 -2.49
C VAL A 67 -0.16 0.15 -1.92
N VAL A 68 -0.81 1.18 -2.47
CA VAL A 68 -2.11 1.65 -1.96
C VAL A 68 -3.18 0.58 -2.09
N THR A 69 -3.32 -0.03 -3.27
CA THR A 69 -4.33 -1.06 -3.51
C THR A 69 -4.10 -2.29 -2.64
N ALA A 70 -2.85 -2.72 -2.47
CA ALA A 70 -2.51 -3.83 -1.59
C ALA A 70 -2.84 -3.53 -0.12
N THR A 71 -2.58 -2.31 0.35
CA THR A 71 -2.94 -1.89 1.72
C THR A 71 -4.45 -1.79 1.91
N GLU A 72 -5.20 -1.28 0.94
CA GLU A 72 -6.66 -1.17 1.03
C GLU A 72 -7.33 -2.54 1.13
N ILE A 73 -6.90 -3.50 0.31
CA ILE A 73 -7.48 -4.84 0.28
C ILE A 73 -7.13 -5.61 1.54
N VAL A 74 -5.86 -5.59 1.97
CA VAL A 74 -5.43 -6.35 3.16
C VAL A 74 -6.11 -5.84 4.43
N PHE A 75 -6.34 -4.53 4.51
CA PHE A 75 -7.07 -3.92 5.62
C PHE A 75 -8.56 -4.26 5.59
N ALA A 76 -9.22 -4.11 4.44
CA ALA A 76 -10.68 -4.18 4.40
C ALA A 76 -11.24 -5.62 4.29
N SER A 77 -10.44 -6.58 3.84
CA SER A 77 -10.88 -7.95 3.60
C SER A 77 -10.37 -8.90 4.68
N ASP A 78 -11.27 -9.66 5.28
CA ASP A 78 -10.90 -10.83 6.09
C ASP A 78 -10.74 -12.11 5.24
N VAL A 79 -11.44 -12.18 4.11
CA VAL A 79 -11.39 -13.33 3.20
C VAL A 79 -10.02 -13.46 2.54
N PHE A 80 -9.42 -12.35 2.13
CA PHE A 80 -8.12 -12.32 1.48
C PHE A 80 -7.03 -11.66 2.32
N GLY A 81 -7.43 -10.70 3.15
CA GLY A 81 -6.52 -9.86 3.92
C GLY A 81 -6.43 -10.29 5.38
N SER A 82 -6.16 -9.32 6.23
CA SER A 82 -6.02 -9.46 7.67
C SER A 82 -7.09 -8.64 8.40
N GLY A 83 -8.28 -8.48 7.83
CA GLY A 83 -9.27 -7.50 8.32
C GLY A 83 -9.61 -7.62 9.80
N LEU A 84 -9.97 -8.81 10.28
CA LEU A 84 -10.29 -9.00 11.70
C LEU A 84 -9.05 -8.94 12.62
N ASP A 85 -7.88 -9.28 12.07
CA ASP A 85 -6.60 -9.30 12.79
C ASP A 85 -5.85 -7.97 12.72
N TRP A 86 -6.30 -7.01 11.91
CA TRP A 86 -5.53 -5.82 11.55
C TRP A 86 -5.10 -5.01 12.75
N SER A 87 -6.02 -4.77 13.68
CA SER A 87 -5.72 -4.02 14.91
C SER A 87 -4.75 -4.77 15.84
N ILE A 88 -4.73 -6.11 15.77
CA ILE A 88 -3.86 -6.96 16.57
C ILE A 88 -2.45 -6.99 15.98
N THR A 89 -2.32 -7.18 14.67
CA THR A 89 -1.03 -7.35 13.99
C THR A 89 -0.31 -6.04 13.70
N THR A 90 -1.08 -4.96 13.49
CA THR A 90 -0.53 -3.65 13.13
C THR A 90 -0.57 -2.62 14.27
N GLY A 91 -1.47 -2.80 15.24
CA GLY A 91 -1.73 -1.83 16.31
C GLY A 91 -2.59 -0.63 15.89
N PHE A 92 -3.05 -0.56 14.63
CA PHE A 92 -3.96 0.50 14.16
C PHE A 92 -5.42 0.06 14.26
N SER A 93 -6.28 0.91 14.85
CA SER A 93 -7.72 0.68 14.78
C SER A 93 -8.26 0.89 13.36
N ASP A 94 -9.44 0.36 13.07
CA ASP A 94 -10.13 0.55 11.80
C ASP A 94 -10.40 2.05 11.53
N GLU A 95 -10.86 2.77 12.55
CA GLU A 95 -11.16 4.20 12.42
C GLU A 95 -9.89 5.01 12.15
N GLN A 96 -8.77 4.67 12.79
CA GLN A 96 -7.47 5.29 12.53
C GLN A 96 -7.03 5.00 11.09
N THR A 97 -7.12 3.73 10.69
CA THR A 97 -6.68 3.26 9.37
C THR A 97 -7.48 3.91 8.25
N ILE A 98 -8.81 3.99 8.37
CA ILE A 98 -9.68 4.65 7.38
C ILE A 98 -9.31 6.14 7.24
N LYS A 99 -9.07 6.85 8.36
CA LYS A 99 -8.65 8.27 8.31
C LYS A 99 -7.30 8.44 7.63
N ILE A 100 -6.35 7.55 7.90
CA ILE A 100 -5.03 7.54 7.26
C ILE A 100 -5.16 7.27 5.76
N LEU A 101 -5.89 6.23 5.36
CA LEU A 101 -6.12 5.89 3.94
C LEU A 101 -6.77 7.03 3.16
N ARG A 102 -7.74 7.74 3.75
CA ARG A 102 -8.35 8.92 3.09
C ARG A 102 -7.38 10.08 2.92
N ARG A 103 -6.41 10.27 3.82
CA ARG A 103 -5.35 11.29 3.62
C ARG A 103 -4.37 10.85 2.54
N LEU A 104 -3.89 9.61 2.60
CA LEU A 104 -3.04 8.97 1.59
C LEU A 104 -3.62 9.11 0.17
N GLN A 105 -4.88 8.72 -0.02
CA GLN A 105 -5.57 8.81 -1.32
C GLN A 105 -5.56 10.24 -1.88
N ARG A 106 -5.79 11.26 -1.04
CA ARG A 106 -5.76 12.67 -1.44
C ARG A 106 -4.35 13.14 -1.76
N THR A 107 -3.35 12.73 -0.97
CA THR A 107 -1.94 13.07 -1.19
C THR A 107 -1.45 12.48 -2.50
N ILE A 108 -1.64 11.18 -2.70
CA ILE A 108 -1.20 10.47 -3.90
C ILE A 108 -1.94 10.94 -5.15
N SER A 109 -3.26 11.18 -5.06
CA SER A 109 -4.01 11.74 -6.18
C SER A 109 -3.45 13.10 -6.59
N ARG A 110 -3.20 14.02 -5.65
CA ARG A 110 -2.63 15.34 -5.99
C ARG A 110 -1.29 15.20 -6.72
N THR A 111 -0.41 14.32 -6.25
CA THR A 111 0.90 14.15 -6.88
C THR A 111 0.81 13.47 -8.25
N LEU A 112 -0.04 12.45 -8.43
CA LEU A 112 -0.21 11.75 -9.70
C LEU A 112 -0.87 12.64 -10.77
N HIS A 113 -1.86 13.46 -10.41
CA HIS A 113 -2.48 14.41 -11.35
C HIS A 113 -1.53 15.56 -11.70
N GLY A 114 -0.76 16.08 -10.73
CA GLY A 114 0.25 17.11 -10.98
C GLY A 114 1.46 16.63 -11.80
N ALA A 115 1.76 15.33 -11.79
CA ALA A 115 2.78 14.74 -12.64
C ALA A 115 2.33 14.60 -14.11
N ARG A 116 1.05 14.27 -14.34
CA ARG A 116 0.45 14.21 -15.68
C ARG A 116 0.45 15.57 -16.37
N HIS A 117 0.02 16.62 -15.67
CA HIS A 117 0.04 17.99 -16.22
C HIS A 117 1.42 18.52 -16.60
N ARG A 118 2.51 17.97 -16.04
CA ARG A 118 3.89 18.38 -16.33
C ARG A 118 4.52 17.66 -17.52
N LEU A 119 3.90 16.59 -18.01
CA LEU A 119 4.36 15.84 -19.18
C LEU A 119 3.68 16.32 -20.47
N ASP A 120 2.58 17.08 -20.35
CA ASP A 120 1.74 17.56 -21.46
C ASP A 120 1.92 19.06 -21.78
N GLY A 121 2.95 19.73 -21.22
CA GLY A 121 3.26 21.15 -21.45
C GLY A 121 4.75 21.40 -21.55
#